data_AF-A0AAU7DEB8-F1
#
_entry.id   AF-A0AAU7DEB8-F1
#
_cell.length_a   1.000
_cell.length_b   1.000
_cell.length_c   1.000
_cell.angle_alpha   90.00
_cell.angle_beta   90.00
_cell.angle_gamma   90.00
#
_symmetry.space_group_name_H-M   'P 1'
#
loop_
_entity.id
_entity.type
_entity.pdbx_description
1 polymer ?
#
loop_
_entity_poly.entity_id
_entity_poly.type
_entity_poly.pdbx_seq_one_letter_code
_entity_poly.pdbx_strand_id
1 'polypeptide(L)'
;MSKDAQTVLERGSELIRPLLLRHGFAYRRLDSGESSGGRFASAEFKRESRRLEYHFRDSLGMVSYHIDSHSMSHQEYMSSVLRNLNASHYPGFSSDPLDGFRHLLLDLEEHCVEFLEGSDEVLRQRVEDALRKSHIIPGIQG
;
A
#
# COMPACT_ATOMS: atom_id res chain seq x y z
N MET A 1 21.82 14.31 -7.06
CA MET A 1 20.85 15.21 -6.42
C MET A 1 19.85 14.32 -5.70
N SER A 2 19.86 14.28 -4.37
CA SER A 2 18.84 13.55 -3.61
C SER A 2 17.49 14.22 -3.90
N LYS A 3 16.59 13.50 -4.56
CA LYS A 3 15.23 13.98 -4.84
C LYS A 3 14.56 14.15 -3.48
N ASP A 4 13.95 15.31 -3.26
CA ASP A 4 13.19 15.56 -2.04
C ASP A 4 12.09 14.49 -1.90
N ALA A 5 12.22 13.62 -0.89
CA ALA A 5 11.33 12.48 -0.65
C ALA A 5 9.86 12.93 -0.55
N GLN A 6 9.63 14.11 0.04
CA GLN A 6 8.31 14.70 0.15
C GLN A 6 7.75 15.10 -1.22
N THR A 7 8.56 15.78 -2.05
CA THR A 7 8.16 16.13 -3.42
C THR A 7 7.83 14.89 -4.26
N VAL A 8 8.61 13.82 -4.15
CA VAL A 8 8.34 12.57 -4.89
C VAL A 8 7.08 11.89 -4.38
N LEU A 9 6.91 11.79 -3.05
CA LEU A 9 5.71 11.26 -2.44
C LEU A 9 4.46 12.02 -2.92
N GLU A 10 4.47 13.35 -2.91
CA GLU A 10 3.31 14.14 -3.35
C GLU A 10 2.97 13.88 -4.82
N ARG A 11 3.97 13.88 -5.72
CA ARG A 11 3.76 13.55 -7.14
C ARG A 11 3.26 12.13 -7.34
N GLY A 12 3.76 11.16 -6.59
CA GLY A 12 3.28 9.79 -6.61
C GLY A 12 1.83 9.69 -6.11
N SER A 13 1.51 10.40 -5.03
CA SER A 13 0.14 10.49 -4.50
C SER A 13 -0.82 11.13 -5.50
N GLU A 14 -0.40 12.12 -6.29
CA GLU A 14 -1.22 12.72 -7.36
C GLU A 14 -1.65 11.71 -8.43
N LEU A 15 -0.85 10.67 -8.69
CA LEU A 15 -1.21 9.60 -9.63
C LEU A 15 -2.36 8.72 -9.10
N ILE A 16 -2.32 8.41 -7.81
CA ILE A 16 -3.29 7.49 -7.16
C ILE A 16 -4.55 8.24 -6.71
N ARG A 17 -4.42 9.54 -6.44
CA ARG A 17 -5.47 10.38 -5.85
C ARG A 17 -6.79 10.33 -6.64
N PRO A 18 -6.85 10.42 -7.97
CA PRO A 18 -8.12 10.35 -8.71
C PRO A 18 -8.93 9.10 -8.40
N LEU A 19 -8.28 7.93 -8.30
CA LEU A 19 -8.92 6.66 -7.95
C LEU A 19 -9.42 6.66 -6.51
N LEU A 20 -8.60 7.08 -5.55
CA LEU A 20 -9.02 6.99 -4.15
C LEU A 20 -10.06 8.05 -3.76
N LEU A 21 -9.99 9.25 -4.35
CA LEU A 21 -11.00 10.29 -4.13
C LEU A 21 -12.39 9.88 -4.67
N ARG A 22 -12.49 9.24 -5.83
CA ARG A 22 -13.80 8.79 -6.37
C ARG A 22 -14.45 7.71 -5.50
N HIS A 23 -13.66 6.96 -4.73
CA HIS A 23 -14.17 6.02 -3.72
C HIS A 23 -14.32 6.66 -2.34
N GLY A 24 -14.17 7.98 -2.20
CA GLY A 24 -14.44 8.69 -0.94
C GLY A 24 -13.32 8.65 0.10
N PHE A 25 -12.10 8.26 -0.28
CA PHE A 25 -10.95 8.40 0.60
C PHE A 25 -10.45 9.84 0.61
N ALA A 26 -10.00 10.31 1.78
CA ALA A 26 -9.33 11.59 1.93
C ALA A 26 -7.81 11.39 2.03
N TYR A 27 -7.05 12.20 1.30
CA TYR A 27 -5.60 12.21 1.37
C TYR A 27 -5.09 12.94 2.62
N ARG A 28 -4.07 12.39 3.27
CA ARG A 28 -3.37 13.04 4.39
C ARG A 28 -1.88 12.70 4.36
N ARG A 29 -1.04 13.72 4.47
CA ARG A 29 0.39 13.52 4.76
C ARG A 29 0.58 13.15 6.23
N LEU A 30 1.49 12.23 6.50
CA LEU A 30 1.74 11.72 7.85
C LEU A 30 3.03 12.28 8.42
N ASP A 31 4.18 11.81 7.95
CA ASP A 31 5.48 12.20 8.47
C ASP A 31 6.48 12.42 7.33
N SER A 32 7.52 13.20 7.59
CA SER A 32 8.63 13.40 6.66
C SER A 32 9.86 13.88 7.41
N GLY A 33 11.03 13.41 7.01
CA GLY A 33 12.26 13.81 7.66
C GLY A 33 13.50 13.17 7.07
N GLU A 34 14.57 13.19 7.86
CA GLU A 34 15.87 12.62 7.52
C GLU A 34 16.33 11.72 8.66
N SER A 35 16.80 10.53 8.33
CA SER A 35 17.41 9.60 9.29
C SER A 35 18.62 8.90 8.66
N SER A 36 19.26 7.97 9.39
CA SER A 36 20.54 7.35 8.98
C SER A 36 20.50 6.64 7.62
N GLY A 37 19.34 6.15 7.17
CA GLY A 37 19.19 5.57 5.83
C GLY A 37 18.72 6.57 4.75
N GLY A 38 18.77 7.88 5.01
CA GLY A 38 18.31 8.92 4.08
C GLY A 38 16.93 9.50 4.40
N ARG A 39 16.45 10.35 3.48
CA ARG A 39 15.19 11.10 3.61
C ARG A 39 13.98 10.22 3.36
N PHE A 40 12.94 10.44 4.15
CA PHE A 40 11.69 9.69 4.05
C PHE A 40 10.50 10.63 4.06
N ALA A 41 9.40 10.15 3.50
CA ALA A 41 8.09 10.78 3.63
C ALA A 41 7.00 9.71 3.59
N SER A 42 5.89 9.93 4.29
CA SER A 42 4.76 9.01 4.33
C SER A 42 3.43 9.74 4.22
N ALA A 43 2.45 9.05 3.67
CA ALA A 43 1.10 9.54 3.52
C ALA A 43 0.09 8.40 3.63
N GLU A 44 -1.17 8.79 3.75
CA GLU A 44 -2.28 7.86 3.73
C GLU A 44 -3.45 8.41 2.91
N PHE A 45 -4.30 7.48 2.48
CA PHE A 45 -5.67 7.74 2.10
C PHE A 45 -6.59 7.04 3.09
N LYS A 46 -7.55 7.77 3.67
CA LYS A 46 -8.45 7.23 4.70
C LYS A 46 -9.92 7.45 4.34
N ARG A 47 -10.75 6.41 4.52
CA ARG A 47 -12.21 6.46 4.47
C ARG A 47 -12.76 5.66 5.64
N GLU A 48 -13.37 6.32 6.61
CA GLU A 48 -13.97 5.67 7.79
C GLU A 48 -12.97 4.71 8.49
N SER A 49 -13.29 3.40 8.53
CA SER A 49 -12.50 2.30 9.08
C SER A 49 -11.31 1.91 8.20
N ARG A 50 -11.27 2.32 6.93
CA ARG A 50 -10.29 1.90 5.92
C ARG A 50 -9.19 2.91 5.74
N ARG A 51 -7.97 2.40 5.59
CA ARG A 51 -6.81 3.24 5.29
C ARG A 51 -5.80 2.52 4.42
N LEU A 52 -5.30 3.21 3.40
CA LEU A 52 -4.11 2.85 2.65
C LEU A 52 -2.98 3.76 3.12
N GLU A 53 -1.98 3.20 3.80
CA GLU A 53 -0.80 3.92 4.29
C GLU A 53 0.42 3.50 3.46
N TYR A 54 1.29 4.46 3.12
CA TYR A 54 2.51 4.15 2.38
C TYR A 54 3.66 5.09 2.71
N HIS A 55 4.87 4.54 2.55
CA HIS A 55 6.13 5.18 2.92
C HIS A 55 7.09 5.18 1.74
N PHE A 56 7.65 6.35 1.47
CA PHE A 56 8.64 6.57 0.44
C PHE A 56 10.01 6.86 1.06
N ARG A 57 11.02 6.11 0.63
CA ARG A 57 12.43 6.31 0.96
C ARG A 57 13.27 5.78 -0.19
N ASP A 58 13.73 6.68 -1.05
CA ASP A 58 14.35 6.41 -2.35
C ASP A 58 13.44 5.67 -3.37
N SER A 59 12.57 4.78 -2.91
CA SER A 59 11.47 4.13 -3.62
C SER A 59 10.21 4.07 -2.75
N LEU A 60 9.07 3.71 -3.34
CA LEU A 60 7.87 3.34 -2.59
C LEU A 60 8.10 1.98 -1.94
N GLY A 61 8.43 1.97 -0.64
CA GLY A 61 8.96 0.79 0.04
C GLY A 61 7.92 0.00 0.83
N MET A 62 7.00 0.70 1.49
CA MET A 62 5.94 0.07 2.30
C MET A 62 4.59 0.59 1.86
N VAL A 63 3.66 -0.35 1.66
CA VAL A 63 2.25 -0.08 1.37
C VAL A 63 1.43 -1.03 2.24
N SER A 64 0.56 -0.47 3.06
CA SER A 64 -0.22 -1.19 4.06
C SER A 64 -1.70 -0.84 3.96
N TYR A 65 -2.53 -1.86 4.03
CA TYR A 65 -3.98 -1.75 4.07
C TYR A 65 -4.44 -1.94 5.51
N HIS A 66 -5.36 -1.10 5.97
CA HIS A 66 -5.94 -1.16 7.31
C HIS A 66 -7.47 -1.23 7.22
N ILE A 67 -8.06 -2.00 8.13
CA ILE A 67 -9.48 -1.96 8.49
C ILE A 67 -9.61 -2.09 10.00
N ASP A 68 -10.23 -1.10 10.65
CA ASP A 68 -10.33 -1.02 12.10
C ASP A 68 -8.96 -1.14 12.79
N SER A 69 -8.79 -2.13 13.67
CA SER A 69 -7.53 -2.44 14.38
C SER A 69 -6.62 -3.41 13.62
N HIS A 70 -7.02 -3.86 12.44
CA HIS A 70 -6.25 -4.82 11.65
C HIS A 70 -5.49 -4.14 10.51
N SER A 71 -4.38 -4.74 10.13
CA SER A 71 -3.58 -4.30 8.99
C SER A 71 -2.92 -5.45 8.29
N MET A 72 -2.63 -5.26 7.01
CA MET A 72 -1.79 -6.17 6.22
C MET A 72 -0.93 -5.39 5.25
N SER A 73 0.21 -5.96 4.86
CA SER A 73 1.04 -5.45 3.78
C SER A 73 0.38 -5.65 2.41
N HIS A 74 0.86 -4.93 1.41
CA HIS A 74 0.39 -5.10 0.04
C HIS A 74 0.64 -6.52 -0.51
N GLN A 75 1.78 -7.12 -0.17
CA GLN A 75 2.08 -8.49 -0.57
C GLN A 75 1.08 -9.49 0.03
N GLU A 76 0.69 -9.32 1.30
CA GLU A 76 -0.33 -10.16 1.95
C GLU A 76 -1.71 -9.96 1.30
N TYR A 77 -2.07 -8.71 0.98
CA TYR A 77 -3.32 -8.42 0.29
C TYR A 77 -3.37 -9.13 -1.06
N MET A 78 -2.33 -8.95 -1.88
CA MET A 78 -2.23 -9.59 -3.19
C MET A 78 -2.24 -11.10 -3.10
N SER A 79 -1.56 -11.69 -2.12
CA SER A 79 -1.58 -13.13 -1.86
C SER A 79 -2.98 -13.65 -1.51
N SER A 80 -3.85 -12.80 -0.98
CA SER A 80 -5.22 -13.18 -0.61
C SER A 80 -6.22 -13.09 -1.77
N VAL A 81 -6.00 -12.20 -2.74
CA VAL A 81 -6.94 -11.95 -3.85
C VAL A 81 -6.48 -12.60 -5.16
N LEU A 82 -5.18 -12.78 -5.36
CA LEU A 82 -4.61 -13.37 -6.57
C LEU A 82 -4.43 -14.87 -6.44
N ARG A 83 -4.67 -15.58 -7.54
CA ARG A 83 -4.27 -16.99 -7.69
C ARG A 83 -2.79 -17.14 -8.04
N ASN A 84 -2.21 -16.11 -8.66
CA ASN A 84 -0.83 -16.05 -9.09
C ASN A 84 -0.26 -14.66 -8.74
N LEU A 85 0.73 -14.61 -7.86
CA LEU A 85 1.34 -13.36 -7.39
C LEU A 85 2.07 -12.59 -8.50
N ASN A 86 2.45 -13.25 -9.60
CA ASN A 86 3.08 -12.58 -10.74
C ASN A 86 2.11 -11.65 -11.51
N ALA A 87 0.82 -11.65 -11.17
CA ALA A 87 -0.13 -10.67 -11.68
C ALA A 87 -0.05 -9.32 -10.96
N SER A 88 0.57 -9.26 -9.77
CA SER A 88 0.80 -7.99 -9.08
C SER A 88 1.92 -7.20 -9.76
N HIS A 89 1.70 -5.90 -9.91
CA HIS A 89 2.64 -4.97 -10.52
C HIS A 89 3.62 -4.38 -9.49
N TYR A 90 3.18 -4.15 -8.25
CA TYR A 90 3.99 -3.60 -7.18
C TYR A 90 4.96 -4.64 -6.60
N PRO A 91 6.21 -4.25 -6.25
CA PRO A 91 6.79 -2.91 -6.42
C PRO A 91 7.29 -2.64 -7.85
N GLY A 92 7.57 -3.70 -8.62
CA GLY A 92 8.23 -3.66 -9.91
C GLY A 92 9.71 -3.24 -9.83
N PHE A 93 10.44 -3.40 -10.94
CA PHE A 93 11.85 -2.99 -11.05
C PHE A 93 11.96 -1.73 -11.93
N SER A 94 12.29 -0.59 -11.33
CA SER A 94 12.52 0.66 -12.06
C SER A 94 13.49 1.58 -11.33
N SER A 95 14.13 2.47 -12.10
CA SER A 95 14.92 3.59 -11.59
C SER A 95 14.13 4.90 -11.53
N ASP A 96 12.91 4.95 -12.10
CA ASP A 96 11.97 6.05 -11.88
C ASP A 96 11.27 5.84 -10.53
N PRO A 97 11.47 6.73 -9.54
CA PRO A 97 10.83 6.59 -8.23
C PRO A 97 9.30 6.73 -8.27
N LEU A 98 8.72 7.20 -9.38
CA LEU A 98 7.27 7.25 -9.57
C LEU A 98 6.66 5.93 -10.04
N ASP A 99 7.46 5.00 -10.58
CA ASP A 99 6.93 3.74 -11.13
C ASP A 99 6.31 2.85 -10.06
N GLY A 100 6.85 2.83 -8.84
CA GLY A 100 6.21 2.12 -7.72
C GLY A 100 4.78 2.59 -7.46
N PHE A 101 4.49 3.88 -7.64
CA PHE A 101 3.13 4.43 -7.50
C PHE A 101 2.24 4.08 -8.70
N ARG A 102 2.79 4.03 -9.92
CA ARG A 102 2.06 3.58 -11.12
C ARG A 102 1.69 2.11 -11.02
N HIS A 103 2.61 1.27 -10.57
CA HIS A 103 2.36 -0.14 -10.30
C HIS A 103 1.33 -0.35 -9.20
N LEU A 104 1.43 0.41 -8.10
CA LEU A 104 0.41 0.39 -7.05
C LEU A 104 -0.97 0.81 -7.59
N LEU A 105 -1.03 1.83 -8.45
CA LEU A 105 -2.29 2.23 -9.08
C LEU A 105 -2.91 1.09 -9.90
N LEU A 106 -2.12 0.41 -10.74
CA LEU A 106 -2.60 -0.73 -11.52
C LEU A 106 -3.16 -1.84 -10.61
N ASP A 107 -2.42 -2.22 -9.57
CA ASP A 107 -2.88 -3.22 -8.61
C ASP A 107 -4.18 -2.80 -7.90
N LEU A 108 -4.31 -1.51 -7.56
CA LEU A 108 -5.53 -0.98 -6.94
C LEU A 108 -6.73 -1.07 -7.90
N GLU A 109 -6.54 -0.72 -9.17
CA GLU A 109 -7.59 -0.76 -10.20
C GLU A 109 -8.02 -2.20 -10.54
N GLU A 110 -7.06 -3.11 -10.65
CA GLU A 110 -7.31 -4.46 -11.15
C GLU A 110 -7.71 -5.46 -10.06
N HIS A 111 -7.25 -5.26 -8.81
CA HIS A 111 -7.31 -6.30 -7.78
C HIS A 111 -7.90 -5.85 -6.44
N CYS A 112 -8.03 -4.54 -6.20
CA CYS A 112 -8.43 -4.01 -4.89
C CYS A 112 -9.89 -3.56 -4.77
N VAL A 113 -10.80 -4.03 -5.65
CA VAL A 113 -12.22 -3.65 -5.60
C VAL A 113 -12.85 -3.86 -4.22
N GLU A 114 -12.46 -4.91 -3.49
CA GLU A 114 -12.99 -5.18 -2.15
C GLU A 114 -12.54 -4.12 -1.12
N PHE A 115 -11.29 -3.68 -1.19
CA PHE A 115 -10.78 -2.57 -0.39
C PHE A 115 -11.43 -1.22 -0.78
N LEU A 116 -11.62 -0.98 -2.08
CA LEU A 116 -12.16 0.29 -2.60
C LEU A 116 -13.67 0.43 -2.36
N GLU A 117 -14.44 -0.61 -2.61
CA GLU A 117 -15.92 -0.55 -2.68
C GLU A 117 -16.64 -1.69 -1.95
N GLY A 118 -15.93 -2.77 -1.59
CA GLY A 118 -16.53 -3.92 -0.91
C GLY A 118 -17.14 -3.57 0.45
N SER A 119 -17.76 -4.54 1.13
CA SER A 119 -18.26 -4.32 2.50
C SER A 119 -17.13 -4.46 3.53
N ASP A 120 -17.24 -3.74 4.66
CA ASP A 120 -16.27 -3.85 5.76
C ASP A 120 -16.16 -5.27 6.31
N GLU A 121 -17.27 -6.02 6.31
CA GLU A 121 -17.29 -7.41 6.80
C GLU A 121 -16.40 -8.34 5.97
N VAL A 122 -16.56 -8.30 4.64
CA VAL A 122 -15.78 -9.16 3.73
C VAL A 122 -14.30 -8.79 3.80
N LEU A 123 -13.98 -7.49 3.79
CA LEU A 123 -12.60 -7.02 3.90
C LEU A 123 -11.97 -7.44 5.25
N ARG A 124 -12.72 -7.33 6.35
CA ARG A 124 -12.26 -7.77 7.68
C ARG A 124 -11.99 -9.27 7.69
N GLN A 125 -12.92 -10.07 7.18
CA GLN A 125 -12.75 -11.53 7.11
C GLN A 125 -11.50 -11.90 6.30
N ARG A 126 -11.26 -11.22 5.18
CA ARG A 126 -10.05 -11.42 4.36
C ARG A 126 -8.78 -11.08 5.13
N VAL A 127 -8.78 -9.97 5.86
CA VAL A 127 -7.64 -9.56 6.69
C VAL A 127 -7.35 -10.57 7.78
N GLU A 128 -8.37 -11.03 8.48
CA GLU A 128 -8.22 -12.07 9.49
C GLU A 128 -7.71 -13.39 8.89
N ASP A 129 -8.21 -13.80 7.72
CA ASP A 129 -7.76 -15.02 7.06
C ASP A 129 -6.31 -14.93 6.60
N ALA A 130 -5.89 -13.77 6.09
CA ALA A 130 -4.49 -13.52 5.73
C ALA A 130 -3.58 -13.59 6.97
N LEU A 131 -3.97 -12.93 8.06
CA LEU A 131 -3.21 -12.93 9.32
C LEU A 131 -3.09 -14.35 9.92
N ARG A 132 -4.17 -15.15 9.87
CA ARG A 132 -4.12 -16.56 10.30
C ARG A 132 -3.14 -17.38 9.48
N LYS A 133 -3.09 -17.19 8.16
CA LYS A 133 -2.14 -17.91 7.29
C LYS A 133 -0.69 -17.50 7.54
N SER A 134 -0.43 -16.22 7.79
CA SER A 134 0.92 -15.73 8.15
C SER A 134 1.43 -16.33 9.47
N HIS A 135 0.54 -16.68 10.42
CA HIS A 135 0.88 -17.35 11.68
C HIS A 135 1.10 -18.88 11.55
N ILE A 136 0.79 -19.49 10.40
CA ILE A 136 0.94 -20.93 10.16
C ILE A 136 2.27 -21.27 9.46
N ILE A 137 3.20 -20.31 9.31
CA ILE A 137 4.59 -20.64 8.92
C ILE A 137 5.39 -20.95 10.20
N PRO A 138 5.59 -22.23 10.59
CA PRO A 138 6.58 -22.55 11.61
C PRO A 138 7.96 -22.13 11.10
N GLY A 139 8.69 -21.42 11.95
CA GLY A 139 10.04 -20.97 11.65
C GLY A 139 10.89 -22.11 11.10
N ILE A 140 11.51 -21.87 9.94
CA ILE A 140 12.70 -22.60 9.55
C ILE A 140 13.78 -22.16 10.54
N GLN A 141 14.02 -22.96 11.57
CA GLN A 141 15.29 -22.95 12.27
C GLN A 141 16.35 -23.41 11.27
N GLY A 142 17.23 -22.49 10.90
CA GLY A 142 18.56 -22.76 10.38
C GLY A 142 19.58 -22.45 11.46
#